data_AF-A0AAV8BQ86-F1
#
_entry.id   AF-A0AAV8BQ86-F1
#
_cell.length_a   1.000
_cell.length_b   1.000
_cell.length_c   1.000
_cell.angle_alpha   90.00
_cell.angle_beta   90.00
_cell.angle_gamma   90.00
#
_symmetry.space_group_name_H-M   'P 1'
#
loop_
_entity.id
_entity.type
_entity.pdbx_description
1 polymer ?
#
loop_
_entity_poly.entity_id
_entity_poly.type
_entity_poly.pdbx_seq_one_letter_code
_entity_poly.pdbx_strand_id
1 'polypeptide(L)'
;MPHYSVTVISKTVTEVSLQKVLFPVVLHSTTTGEIVSVYQPSHEENQQSEQQLHNQKALAEIWLLSFSDVLVTTAGSTFGYMAYSLAGIKPWFLMRSKDQKIPDPPCRRSVTIDPCFHSPPADLICRTRNITNPGKVVRHVRHCEDFDGGVKLFD
;
A
#
# COMPACT_ATOMS: atom_id res chain seq x y z
N MET A 1 -24.60 25.30 -0.88
CA MET A 1 -23.91 24.39 -1.82
C MET A 1 -23.35 23.25 -0.99
N PRO A 2 -23.47 21.97 -1.38
CA PRO A 2 -22.91 20.90 -0.55
C PRO A 2 -21.39 21.06 -0.51
N HIS A 3 -20.86 21.25 0.69
CA HIS A 3 -19.42 21.28 0.92
C HIS A 3 -18.93 19.83 0.91
N TYR A 4 -18.25 19.44 -0.17
CA TYR A 4 -17.56 18.15 -0.22
C TYR A 4 -16.26 18.27 0.56
N SER A 5 -16.15 17.51 1.64
CA SER A 5 -14.95 17.42 2.48
C SER A 5 -14.24 16.10 2.22
N VAL A 6 -12.93 16.15 1.99
CA VAL A 6 -12.07 14.98 1.86
C VAL A 6 -11.15 14.91 3.07
N THR A 7 -11.06 13.72 3.66
CA THR A 7 -10.15 13.45 4.76
C THR A 7 -9.07 12.47 4.31
N VAL A 8 -7.81 12.88 4.46
CA VAL A 8 -6.63 12.09 4.10
C VAL A 8 -5.98 11.61 5.39
N ILE A 9 -6.01 10.30 5.62
CA ILE A 9 -5.25 9.65 6.69
C ILE A 9 -3.92 9.21 6.09
N SER A 10 -2.83 9.80 6.56
CA SER A 10 -1.47 9.48 6.12
C SER A 10 -0.74 8.71 7.20
N LYS A 11 -0.17 7.56 6.85
CA LYS A 11 0.79 6.87 7.69
C LYS A 11 2.14 6.75 7.01
N THR A 12 3.16 7.28 7.68
CA THR A 12 4.57 7.07 7.37
C THR A 12 5.35 6.83 8.65
N VAL A 13 6.52 6.21 8.52
CA VAL A 13 7.45 6.08 9.63
C VAL A 13 8.17 7.44 9.86
N THR A 14 8.47 8.16 8.77
CA THR A 14 9.15 9.46 8.80
C THR A 14 8.19 10.63 8.53
N GLU A 15 8.42 11.77 9.19
CA GLU A 15 7.58 12.98 9.06
C GLU A 15 7.73 13.71 7.72
N VAL A 16 8.89 13.56 7.06
CA VAL A 16 9.24 14.26 5.81
C VAL A 16 8.21 14.02 4.70
N SER A 17 7.57 12.86 4.70
CA SER A 17 6.57 12.51 3.69
C SER A 17 5.24 13.23 3.88
N LEU A 18 4.83 13.48 5.13
CA LEU A 18 3.57 14.18 5.44
C LEU A 18 3.65 15.64 5.03
N GLN A 19 4.76 16.30 5.36
CA GLN A 19 4.95 17.71 5.04
C GLN A 19 4.82 17.93 3.52
N LYS A 20 5.34 17.03 2.69
CA LYS A 20 5.20 17.10 1.22
C LYS A 20 3.75 17.06 0.74
N VAL A 21 2.84 16.42 1.47
CA VAL A 21 1.40 16.37 1.15
C VAL A 21 0.64 17.54 1.79
N LEU A 22 0.99 17.88 3.03
CA LEU A 22 0.32 18.93 3.80
C LEU A 22 0.60 20.34 3.24
N PHE A 23 1.85 20.64 2.87
CA PHE A 23 2.24 21.97 2.38
C PHE A 23 1.42 22.44 1.18
N PRO A 24 1.24 21.66 0.09
CA PRO A 24 0.41 22.08 -1.03
C PRO A 24 -1.05 22.35 -0.64
N VAL A 25 -1.64 21.48 0.19
CA VAL A 25 -3.06 21.53 0.58
C VAL A 25 -3.37 22.73 1.48
N VAL A 26 -2.45 23.11 2.36
CA VAL A 26 -2.62 24.28 3.24
C VAL A 26 -2.38 25.60 2.47
N LEU A 27 -1.44 25.61 1.54
CA LEU A 27 -1.02 26.83 0.84
C LEU A 27 -1.88 27.18 -0.38
N HIS A 28 -2.64 26.23 -0.93
CA HIS A 28 -3.42 26.43 -2.16
C HIS A 28 -4.87 25.96 -1.99
N SER A 29 -5.80 26.71 -2.58
CA SER A 29 -7.19 26.27 -2.72
C SER A 29 -7.30 25.14 -3.74
N THR A 30 -8.17 24.17 -3.46
CA THR A 30 -8.52 23.13 -4.44
C THR A 30 -9.24 23.74 -5.64
N THR A 31 -8.96 23.24 -6.83
CA THR A 31 -9.63 23.69 -8.06
C THR A 31 -11.11 23.30 -8.11
N THR A 32 -11.48 22.25 -7.38
CA THR A 32 -12.85 21.72 -7.23
C THR A 32 -13.64 22.37 -6.11
N GLY A 33 -13.00 23.17 -5.24
CA GLY A 33 -13.64 23.80 -4.07
C GLY A 33 -13.86 22.87 -2.88
N GLU A 34 -13.32 21.65 -2.93
CA GLU A 34 -13.35 20.69 -1.83
C GLU A 34 -12.46 21.13 -0.67
N ILE A 35 -12.91 20.86 0.56
CA ILE A 35 -12.11 21.08 1.76
C ILE A 35 -11.32 19.81 2.03
N VAL A 36 -9.98 19.92 2.05
CA VAL A 36 -9.10 18.78 2.31
C VAL A 36 -8.49 18.90 3.70
N SER A 37 -8.64 17.86 4.49
CA SER A 37 -8.06 17.71 5.83
C SER A 37 -7.07 16.55 5.83
N VAL A 38 -5.89 16.74 6.43
CA VAL A 38 -4.82 15.73 6.44
C VAL A 38 -4.47 15.40 7.88
N TYR A 39 -4.44 14.10 8.22
CA TYR A 39 -4.16 13.60 9.56
C TYR A 39 -3.05 12.56 9.55
N GLN A 40 -2.12 12.66 10.50
CA GLN A 40 -1.12 11.64 10.78
C GLN A 40 -1.21 11.20 12.26
N PRO A 41 -1.57 9.94 12.55
CA PRO A 41 -1.79 9.51 13.93
C PRO A 41 -0.52 9.42 14.79
N SER A 42 0.60 8.93 14.24
CA SER A 42 1.86 8.81 14.99
C SER A 42 3.12 9.02 14.15
N HIS A 43 4.19 9.42 14.84
CA HIS A 43 5.50 9.77 14.32
C HIS A 43 6.55 8.89 15.03
N GLU A 44 6.73 7.65 14.55
CA GLU A 44 7.57 6.67 15.26
C GLU A 44 9.05 6.72 14.83
N GLU A 45 9.38 7.39 13.72
CA GLU A 45 10.70 7.56 13.10
C GLU A 45 11.42 6.28 12.65
N ASN A 46 11.38 5.24 13.48
CA ASN A 46 11.99 3.94 13.26
C ASN A 46 11.01 2.82 13.62
N GLN A 47 11.18 1.68 12.98
CA GLN A 47 10.44 0.46 13.31
C GLN A 47 10.99 -0.17 14.60
N GLN A 48 10.12 -0.46 15.56
CA GLN A 48 10.47 -1.02 16.87
C GLN A 48 9.61 -2.25 17.19
N SER A 49 9.77 -3.31 16.38
CA SER A 49 8.91 -4.51 16.42
C SER A 49 8.94 -5.29 17.74
N GLU A 50 9.95 -5.09 18.58
CA GLU A 50 10.04 -5.72 19.90
C GLU A 50 9.26 -4.95 20.99
N GLN A 51 8.73 -3.75 20.67
CA GLN A 51 8.03 -2.91 21.63
C GLN A 51 6.52 -3.04 21.46
N GLN A 52 5.85 -3.50 22.52
CA GLN A 52 4.41 -3.72 22.53
C GLN A 52 3.61 -2.46 22.18
N LEU A 53 3.95 -1.32 22.78
CA LEU A 53 3.23 -0.05 22.55
C LEU A 53 3.39 0.43 21.10
N HIS A 54 4.58 0.28 20.51
CA HIS A 54 4.83 0.60 19.11
C HIS A 54 3.97 -0.27 18.19
N ASN A 55 3.92 -1.58 18.46
CA ASN A 55 3.10 -2.52 17.69
C ASN A 55 1.60 -2.24 17.82
N GLN A 56 1.12 -1.83 19.01
CA GLN A 56 -0.27 -1.44 19.22
C GLN A 56 -0.64 -0.20 18.41
N LYS A 57 0.24 0.81 18.35
CA LYS A 57 0.04 1.98 17.48
C LYS A 57 0.02 1.59 16.01
N ALA A 58 0.98 0.78 15.57
CA ALA A 58 1.05 0.29 14.20
C ALA A 58 -0.24 -0.47 13.81
N LEU A 59 -0.75 -1.33 14.71
CA LEU A 59 -2.01 -2.02 14.49
C LEU A 59 -3.20 -1.04 14.42
N ALA A 60 -3.29 -0.08 15.33
CA ALA A 60 -4.35 0.93 15.31
C ALA A 60 -4.34 1.74 14.00
N GLU A 61 -3.17 2.03 13.45
CA GLU A 61 -3.03 2.72 12.17
C GLU A 61 -3.41 1.85 10.97
N ILE A 62 -3.11 0.54 10.98
CA ILE A 62 -3.63 -0.39 9.98
C ILE A 62 -5.16 -0.34 9.97
N TRP A 63 -5.78 -0.39 11.15
CA TRP A 63 -7.24 -0.29 11.28
C TRP A 63 -7.78 1.06 10.80
N LEU A 64 -7.17 2.18 11.19
CA LEU A 64 -7.56 3.50 10.71
C LEU A 64 -7.53 3.60 9.18
N LEU A 65 -6.46 3.11 8.55
CA LEU A 65 -6.37 3.06 7.09
C LEU A 65 -7.46 2.17 6.47
N SER A 66 -7.81 1.05 7.12
CA SER A 66 -8.83 0.13 6.62
C SER A 66 -10.24 0.72 6.56
N PHE A 67 -10.50 1.84 7.24
CA PHE A 67 -11.78 2.57 7.16
C PHE A 67 -11.84 3.59 6.02
N SER A 68 -10.81 3.68 5.18
CA SER A 68 -10.78 4.64 4.06
C SER A 68 -11.58 4.14 2.86
N ASP A 69 -12.30 5.04 2.17
CA ASP A 69 -13.01 4.71 0.92
C ASP A 69 -12.05 4.39 -0.23
N VAL A 70 -10.87 5.01 -0.21
CA VAL A 70 -9.78 4.83 -1.18
C VAL A 70 -8.48 4.67 -0.43
N LEU A 71 -7.69 3.66 -0.80
CA LEU A 71 -6.37 3.43 -0.20
C LEU A 71 -5.24 3.52 -1.23
N VAL A 72 -4.21 4.29 -0.89
CA VAL A 72 -2.92 4.30 -1.59
C VAL A 72 -1.89 3.66 -0.66
N THR A 73 -1.14 2.68 -1.15
CA THR A 73 -0.12 1.97 -0.36
C THR A 73 1.20 1.91 -1.09
N THR A 74 2.31 1.85 -0.37
CA THR A 74 3.63 1.68 -0.99
C THR A 74 3.79 0.26 -1.54
N ALA A 75 4.31 0.14 -2.75
CA ALA A 75 4.59 -1.14 -3.40
C ALA A 75 5.49 -2.04 -2.51
N GLY A 76 5.04 -3.29 -2.31
CA GLY A 76 5.71 -4.27 -1.47
C GLY A 76 5.56 -4.06 0.05
N SER A 77 4.67 -3.18 0.52
CA SER A 77 4.45 -2.95 1.95
C SER A 77 3.39 -3.89 2.54
N THR A 78 3.81 -4.81 3.42
CA THR A 78 2.89 -5.72 4.12
C THR A 78 1.96 -4.99 5.09
N PHE A 79 2.36 -3.83 5.62
CA PHE A 79 1.49 -2.94 6.39
C PHE A 79 0.30 -2.47 5.55
N GLY A 80 0.57 -2.05 4.31
CA GLY A 80 -0.46 -1.67 3.35
C GLY A 80 -1.34 -2.86 2.96
N TYR A 81 -0.74 -4.06 2.82
CA TYR A 81 -1.48 -5.29 2.51
C TYR A 81 -2.55 -5.60 3.54
N MET A 82 -2.20 -5.52 4.82
CA MET A 82 -3.17 -5.71 5.90
C MET A 82 -4.30 -4.68 5.83
N ALA A 83 -3.96 -3.40 5.62
CA ALA A 83 -4.95 -2.32 5.61
C ALA A 83 -5.99 -2.49 4.49
N TYR A 84 -5.59 -2.71 3.23
CA TYR A 84 -6.59 -2.87 2.16
C TYR A 84 -7.32 -4.21 2.21
N SER A 85 -6.68 -5.27 2.72
CA SER A 85 -7.32 -6.58 2.83
C SER A 85 -8.45 -6.52 3.87
N LEU A 86 -8.21 -5.85 5.00
CA LEU A 86 -9.24 -5.59 6.02
C LEU A 86 -10.36 -4.69 5.49
N ALA A 87 -10.03 -3.67 4.70
CA ALA A 87 -11.00 -2.79 4.06
C ALA A 87 -11.82 -3.49 2.96
N GLY A 88 -11.32 -4.60 2.40
CA GLY A 88 -11.94 -5.27 1.26
C GLY A 88 -11.93 -4.44 -0.02
N ILE A 89 -10.94 -3.54 -0.21
CA ILE A 89 -10.84 -2.64 -1.36
C ILE A 89 -9.56 -2.87 -2.16
N LYS A 90 -9.62 -2.55 -3.46
CA LYS A 90 -8.46 -2.63 -4.36
C LYS A 90 -7.63 -1.35 -4.24
N PRO A 91 -6.40 -1.41 -3.68
CA PRO A 91 -5.59 -0.22 -3.46
C PRO A 91 -4.99 0.32 -4.77
N TRP A 92 -4.44 1.52 -4.68
CA TRP A 92 -3.42 2.03 -5.61
C TRP A 92 -2.03 1.83 -5.00
N PHE A 93 -1.16 1.12 -5.71
CA PHE A 93 0.23 0.93 -5.33
C PHE A 93 1.08 2.10 -5.81
N LEU A 94 1.63 2.88 -4.88
CA LEU A 94 2.69 3.83 -5.15
C LEU A 94 3.97 3.06 -5.44
N MET A 95 4.42 3.11 -6.70
CA MET A 95 5.54 2.31 -7.19
C MET A 95 6.86 2.84 -6.63
N ARG A 96 7.74 1.94 -6.18
CA ARG A 96 9.07 2.33 -5.66
C ARG A 96 9.89 3.00 -6.76
N SER A 97 10.52 4.12 -6.45
CA SER A 97 11.51 4.73 -7.34
C SER A 97 12.70 3.80 -7.52
N LYS A 98 13.09 3.55 -8.77
CA LYS A 98 14.36 2.91 -9.12
C LYS A 98 15.33 4.03 -9.56
N ASP A 99 16.55 4.02 -9.01
CA ASP A 99 17.60 5.01 -9.34
C ASP A 99 17.15 6.48 -9.19
N GLN A 100 16.40 6.79 -8.13
CA GLN A 100 15.82 8.11 -7.84
C GLN A 100 14.87 8.65 -8.93
N LYS A 101 14.44 7.81 -9.86
CA LYS A 101 13.43 8.17 -10.87
C LYS A 101 12.05 7.71 -10.43
N ILE A 102 11.09 8.62 -10.52
CA ILE A 102 9.67 8.31 -10.32
C ILE A 102 9.23 7.40 -11.47
N PRO A 103 8.63 6.22 -11.19
CA PRO A 103 8.12 5.34 -12.24
C PRO A 103 7.00 6.01 -13.04
N ASP A 104 6.85 5.61 -14.31
CA ASP A 104 5.72 6.00 -15.15
C ASP A 104 4.92 4.75 -15.56
N PRO A 105 3.65 4.59 -15.13
CA PRO A 105 2.91 5.46 -14.22
C PRO A 105 3.44 5.39 -12.76
N PRO A 106 3.26 6.46 -11.95
CA PRO A 106 3.76 6.51 -10.56
C PRO A 106 2.99 5.58 -9.63
N CYS A 107 1.72 5.31 -9.96
CA CYS A 107 0.86 4.41 -9.22
C CYS A 107 0.24 3.36 -10.15
N ARG A 108 0.00 2.15 -9.63
CA ARG A 108 -0.73 1.09 -10.32
C ARG A 108 -1.90 0.61 -9.48
N ARG A 109 -3.08 0.47 -10.08
CA ARG A 109 -4.24 -0.06 -9.36
C ARG A 109 -4.14 -1.58 -9.22
N SER A 110 -4.40 -2.10 -8.03
CA SER A 110 -4.51 -3.54 -7.81
C SER A 110 -5.73 -4.11 -8.52
N VAL A 111 -5.59 -5.32 -9.08
CA VAL A 111 -6.70 -6.06 -9.68
C VAL A 111 -7.54 -6.78 -8.62
N THR A 112 -6.93 -7.13 -7.48
CA THR A 112 -7.52 -7.96 -6.41
C THR A 112 -7.29 -7.34 -5.03
N ILE A 113 -7.99 -7.84 -4.02
CA ILE A 113 -7.79 -7.44 -2.62
C ILE A 113 -6.76 -8.33 -1.91
N ASP A 114 -6.18 -9.30 -2.62
CA ASP A 114 -5.28 -10.28 -2.03
C ASP A 114 -3.86 -9.72 -1.82
N PRO A 115 -3.21 -10.06 -0.70
CA PRO A 115 -1.83 -9.69 -0.43
C PRO A 115 -0.86 -10.39 -1.39
N CYS A 116 0.29 -9.75 -1.63
CA CYS A 116 1.37 -10.39 -2.38
C CYS A 116 2.21 -11.32 -1.51
N PHE A 117 2.38 -12.56 -1.95
CA PHE A 117 3.38 -13.46 -1.41
C PHE A 117 4.73 -13.16 -2.06
N HIS A 118 5.64 -12.50 -1.31
CA HIS A 118 6.91 -12.00 -1.85
C HIS A 118 7.95 -13.07 -2.19
N SER A 119 7.89 -14.21 -1.50
CA SER A 119 8.91 -15.26 -1.60
C SER A 119 8.30 -16.61 -1.97
N PRO A 120 7.62 -16.72 -3.14
CA PRO A 120 7.18 -18.02 -3.62
C PRO A 120 8.39 -18.93 -3.86
N PRO A 121 8.22 -20.26 -3.75
CA PRO A 121 9.29 -21.18 -4.10
C PRO A 121 9.79 -20.93 -5.53
N ALA A 122 11.08 -20.60 -5.68
CA ALA A 122 11.69 -20.30 -6.98
C ALA A 122 11.64 -21.50 -7.92
N ASP A 123 11.83 -22.70 -7.37
CA ASP A 123 11.78 -23.97 -8.06
C ASP A 123 10.74 -24.86 -7.39
N LEU A 124 9.49 -24.82 -7.85
CA LEU A 124 8.50 -25.83 -7.46
C LEU A 124 8.89 -27.18 -8.07
N ILE A 125 9.74 -27.94 -7.36
CA ILE A 125 9.99 -29.35 -7.64
C ILE A 125 8.79 -30.15 -7.14
N CYS A 126 7.68 -30.05 -7.88
CA CYS A 126 6.59 -31.01 -7.77
C CYS A 126 6.96 -32.29 -8.54
N ARG A 127 6.08 -33.30 -8.54
CA ARG A 127 6.31 -34.65 -9.09
C ARG A 127 7.08 -34.72 -10.43
N THR A 128 6.97 -33.70 -11.28
CA THR A 128 7.57 -33.62 -12.62
C THR A 128 9.03 -33.11 -12.68
N ARG A 129 9.65 -32.69 -11.56
CA ARG A 129 11.04 -32.19 -11.45
C ARG A 129 11.43 -31.04 -12.41
N ASN A 130 10.46 -30.33 -12.98
CA ASN A 130 10.71 -29.18 -13.85
C ASN A 130 10.52 -27.87 -13.09
N ILE A 131 11.47 -26.94 -13.25
CA ILE A 131 11.34 -25.56 -12.76
C ILE A 131 10.15 -24.93 -13.47
N THR A 132 9.17 -24.47 -12.69
CA THR A 132 7.92 -23.91 -13.22
C THR A 132 7.72 -22.53 -12.60
N ASN A 133 7.46 -21.51 -13.44
CA ASN A 133 7.15 -20.16 -12.95
C ASN A 133 5.91 -20.22 -12.03
N PRO A 134 6.03 -19.81 -10.76
CA PRO A 134 4.94 -19.93 -9.78
C PRO A 134 3.69 -19.12 -10.16
N GLY A 135 3.85 -17.99 -10.84
CA GLY A 135 2.76 -17.15 -11.35
C GLY A 135 2.12 -17.65 -12.65
N LYS A 136 2.47 -18.85 -13.13
CA LYS A 136 1.93 -19.47 -14.34
C LYS A 136 1.46 -20.92 -14.15
N VAL A 137 1.49 -21.44 -12.91
CA VAL A 137 1.11 -22.84 -12.62
C VAL A 137 -0.39 -23.04 -12.75
N VAL A 138 -1.17 -22.11 -12.19
CA VAL A 138 -2.65 -22.16 -12.19
C VAL A 138 -3.22 -20.80 -12.57
N ARG A 139 -4.44 -20.79 -13.13
CA ARG A 139 -5.10 -19.57 -13.63
C ARG A 139 -5.27 -18.48 -12.57
N HIS A 140 -5.52 -18.90 -11.33
CA HIS A 140 -5.84 -18.04 -10.19
C HIS A 140 -4.62 -17.55 -9.41
N VAL A 141 -3.40 -17.88 -9.85
CA VAL A 141 -2.16 -17.39 -9.23
C VAL A 141 -1.37 -16.67 -10.31
N ARG A 142 -1.10 -15.39 -10.09
CA ARG A 142 -0.30 -14.56 -11.02
C ARG A 142 0.69 -13.70 -10.27
N HIS A 143 1.64 -13.13 -10.99
CA HIS A 143 2.58 -12.18 -10.41
C HIS A 143 1.88 -10.92 -9.90
N CYS A 144 2.42 -10.37 -8.81
CA CYS A 144 1.92 -9.14 -8.21
C CYS A 144 2.23 -7.92 -9.08
N GLU A 145 1.39 -6.89 -9.02
CA GLU A 145 1.55 -5.65 -9.76
C GLU A 145 2.64 -4.74 -9.15
N ASP A 146 2.95 -4.97 -7.88
CA ASP A 146 3.78 -4.12 -7.02
C ASP A 146 5.10 -4.77 -6.54
N PHE A 147 5.31 -6.06 -6.83
CA PHE A 147 6.52 -6.79 -6.44
C PHE A 147 6.93 -7.84 -7.49
N ASP A 148 8.01 -7.55 -8.23
CA ASP A 148 8.43 -8.29 -9.44
C ASP A 148 8.63 -9.81 -9.23
N GLY A 149 9.00 -10.26 -8.02
CA GLY A 149 9.22 -11.68 -7.70
C GLY A 149 8.06 -12.40 -7.02
N GLY A 150 6.99 -11.68 -6.69
CA GLY A 150 5.91 -12.20 -5.87
C GLY A 150 4.76 -12.78 -6.68
N VAL A 151 3.88 -13.51 -6.00
CA VAL A 151 2.62 -14.00 -6.57
C VAL A 151 1.45 -13.73 -5.64
N LYS A 152 0.24 -13.63 -6.19
CA LYS A 152 -0.99 -13.50 -5.41
C LYS A 152 -2.17 -14.14 -6.12
N LEU A 153 -3.30 -14.19 -5.42
CA LEU A 153 -4.55 -14.74 -5.94
C LEU A 153 -5.27 -13.74 -6.86
N PHE A 154 -5.91 -14.31 -7.88
CA PHE A 154 -6.75 -13.66 -8.88
C PHE A 154 -7.98 -14.52 -9.18
N ASP A 155 -9.10 -13.87 -9.50
CA ASP A 155 -10.33 -14.52 -9.96
C ASP A 155 -10.26 -14.96 -11.44
#